data_AF-A0A1J3ENW2-F1
#
_entry.id   AF-A0A1J3ENW2-F1
#
_cell.length_a   1.000
_cell.length_b   1.000
_cell.length_c   1.000
_cell.angle_alpha   90.00
_cell.angle_beta   90.00
_cell.angle_gamma   90.00
#
_symmetry.space_group_name_H-M   'P 1'
#
loop_
_entity.id
_entity.type
_entity.pdbx_description
1 polymer ?
#
loop_
_entity_poly.entity_id
_entity_poly.type
_entity_poly.pdbx_seq_one_letter_code
_entity_poly.pdbx_strand_id
1 'polypeptide(L)' 'TGKTLLAKAVANETSATFLRVVGSELIQKYLGDGPKLVRELFKTAQEHSPAIIFIDEIDAIGTKRYDSNSGGEKEVQR' A
#
# COMPACT_ATOMS: atom_id res chain seq x y z
N THR A 1 -5.18 -17.07 3.97
CA THR A 1 -6.30 -17.62 3.20
C THR A 1 -7.67 -17.05 3.55
N GLY A 2 -7.96 -16.60 4.79
CA GLY A 2 -9.25 -15.94 5.11
C GLY A 2 -9.27 -14.39 5.02
N LYS A 3 -8.11 -13.73 5.07
CA LYS A 3 -8.01 -12.25 5.15
C LYS A 3 -8.47 -11.55 3.88
N THR A 4 -7.99 -12.00 2.72
CA THR A 4 -8.40 -11.48 1.40
C THR A 4 -9.89 -11.73 1.13
N LEU A 5 -10.44 -12.83 1.64
CA LEU A 5 -11.87 -13.16 1.51
C LEU A 5 -12.75 -12.24 2.36
N LEU A 6 -12.35 -11.96 3.60
CA LEU A 6 -12.99 -10.96 4.45
C LEU A 6 -12.96 -9.56 3.84
N ALA A 7 -11.81 -9.16 3.28
CA ALA A 7 -11.68 -7.86 2.62
C ALA A 7 -12.64 -7.72 1.43
N LYS A 8 -12.80 -8.78 0.63
CA LYS A 8 -13.79 -8.81 -0.46
C LYS A 8 -15.24 -8.81 0.04
N ALA A 9 -15.53 -9.48 1.15
CA ALA A 9 -16.87 -9.47 1.73
C ALA A 9 -17.26 -8.07 2.21
N VAL A 10 -16.36 -7.38 2.92
CA VAL A 10 -16.54 -5.99 3.35
C VAL A 10 -16.72 -5.07 2.15
N ALA A 11 -15.89 -5.22 1.11
CA ALA A 11 -16.02 -4.45 -0.13
C ALA A 11 -17.39 -4.61 -0.80
N ASN A 12 -17.97 -5.81 -0.75
CA ASN A 12 -19.28 -6.10 -1.34
C ASN A 12 -20.44 -5.55 -0.51
N GLU A 13 -20.27 -5.44 0.81
CA GLU A 13 -21.30 -4.97 1.73
C GLU A 13 -21.31 -3.45 1.84
N THR A 14 -20.15 -2.80 1.65
CA THR A 14 -20.05 -1.34 1.61
C THR A 14 -20.25 -0.82 0.19
N SER A 15 -21.10 0.21 0.00
CA SER A 15 -21.19 0.97 -1.27
C SER A 15 -19.96 1.86 -1.54
N ALA A 16 -18.80 1.50 -0.97
CA ALA A 16 -17.57 2.25 -1.04
C ALA A 16 -16.64 1.67 -2.11
N THR A 17 -15.89 2.54 -2.77
CA THR A 17 -14.90 2.15 -3.76
C THR A 17 -13.79 1.34 -3.10
N PHE A 18 -13.60 0.10 -3.52
CA PHE A 18 -12.58 -0.77 -2.96
C PHE A 18 -11.32 -0.81 -3.83
N LEU A 19 -10.22 -0.27 -3.31
CA LEU A 19 -8.91 -0.26 -3.95
C LEU A 19 -8.02 -1.31 -3.29
N ARG A 20 -7.59 -2.32 -4.05
CA ARG A 20 -6.68 -3.36 -3.57
C ARG A 20 -5.28 -3.16 -4.14
N VAL A 21 -4.27 -3.21 -3.29
CA VAL A 21 -2.85 -3.27 -3.68
C VAL A 21 -2.16 -4.43 -2.95
N VAL A 22 -1.19 -5.07 -3.57
CA VAL A 22 -0.32 -6.05 -2.90
C VAL A 22 0.96 -5.34 -2.46
N GLY A 23 1.45 -5.59 -1.25
CA GLY A 23 2.61 -4.92 -0.69
C GLY A 23 3.84 -5.03 -1.59
N SER A 24 4.04 -6.17 -2.24
CA SER A 24 5.10 -6.37 -3.23
C SER A 24 5.03 -5.42 -4.43
N GLU A 25 3.84 -4.93 -4.82
CA GLU A 25 3.65 -3.94 -5.90
C GLU A 25 4.15 -2.53 -5.49
N LEU A 26 4.23 -2.26 -4.19
CA LEU A 26 4.78 -0.99 -3.67
C LEU A 26 6.31 -0.98 -3.71
N ILE A 27 6.97 -2.13 -3.91
CA ILE A 27 8.42 -2.25 -4.06
C ILE A 27 8.77 -2.01 -5.53
N GLN A 28 9.08 -0.77 -5.87
CA GLN A 28 9.53 -0.41 -7.20
C GLN A 28 11.05 -0.54 -7.30
N LYS A 29 11.52 -1.09 -8.43
CA LYS A 29 12.96 -1.29 -8.73
C LYS A 29 13.70 0.04 -8.91
N TYR A 30 12.97 1.12 -9.14
CA TYR A 30 13.48 2.46 -9.37
C TYR A 30 13.21 3.36 -8.15
N LEU A 31 14.24 4.11 -7.75
CA LEU A 31 14.20 5.01 -6.61
C LEU A 31 13.19 6.15 -6.88
N GLY A 32 12.20 6.31 -6.00
CA GLY A 32 11.18 7.37 -6.08
C GLY A 32 9.81 6.96 -6.64
N ASP A 33 9.72 5.83 -7.35
CA ASP A 33 8.44 5.37 -7.92
C ASP A 33 7.49 4.79 -6.85
N GLY A 34 8.03 4.18 -5.79
CA GLY A 34 7.23 3.69 -4.66
C GLY A 34 6.42 4.78 -3.97
N PRO A 35 7.06 5.87 -3.47
CA PRO A 35 6.34 7.00 -2.86
C PRO A 35 5.34 7.68 -3.80
N LYS A 36 5.64 7.74 -5.11
CA LYS A 36 4.72 8.32 -6.11
C LYS A 36 3.44 7.47 -6.24
N LEU A 37 3.59 6.16 -6.36
CA LEU A 37 2.46 5.22 -6.44
C LEU A 37 1.55 5.32 -5.20
N VAL A 38 2.13 5.42 -4.01
CA VAL A 38 1.36 5.61 -2.77
C VAL A 38 0.56 6.91 -2.81
N ARG A 39 1.16 8.02 -3.25
CA ARG A 39 0.44 9.31 -3.37
C ARG A 39 -0.71 9.24 -4.38
N GLU A 40 -0.50 8.59 -5.51
CA GLU A 40 -1.54 8.40 -6.53
C GLU A 40 -2.67 7.51 -6.00
N LEU A 41 -2.36 6.43 -5.29
CA LEU A 41 -3.35 5.53 -4.67
C LEU A 41 -4.28 6.30 -3.71
N PHE A 42 -3.71 7.11 -2.81
CA PHE A 42 -4.50 7.93 -1.88
C PHE A 42 -5.29 9.02 -2.60
N LYS A 43 -4.74 9.63 -3.65
CA LYS A 43 -5.44 10.62 -4.47
C LYS A 43 -6.68 10.01 -5.15
N THR A 44 -6.52 8.84 -5.78
CA THR A 44 -7.64 8.12 -6.40
C THR A 44 -8.68 7.71 -5.36
N ALA A 45 -8.27 7.25 -4.17
CA ALA A 45 -9.20 6.94 -3.08
C ALA A 45 -10.01 8.16 -2.64
N GLN A 46 -9.37 9.33 -2.56
CA GLN A 46 -10.03 10.58 -2.19
C GLN A 46 -11.04 11.04 -3.25
N GLU A 47 -10.69 10.93 -4.53
CA GLU A 47 -11.57 11.26 -5.66
C GLU A 47 -12.81 10.34 -5.71
N HIS A 48 -12.69 9.09 -5.26
CA HIS A 48 -13.75 8.09 -5.28
C HIS A 48 -14.37 7.82 -3.90
N SER A 49 -14.31 8.81 -3.00
CA SER A 49 -14.87 8.73 -1.66
C SER A 49 -16.40 8.51 -1.71
N PRO A 50 -16.98 7.59 -0.89
CA PRO A 50 -16.33 6.79 0.15
C PRO A 50 -15.49 5.64 -0.43
N ALA A 51 -14.28 5.43 0.08
CA ALA A 51 -13.35 4.42 -0.43
C ALA A 51 -12.62 3.64 0.68
N ILE A 52 -12.29 2.38 0.40
CA ILE A 52 -11.53 1.47 1.25
C ILE A 52 -10.26 1.07 0.50
N ILE A 53 -9.09 1.30 1.11
CA ILE A 53 -7.79 0.85 0.59
C ILE A 53 -7.39 -0.42 1.33
N PHE A 54 -7.25 -1.54 0.62
CA PHE A 54 -6.78 -2.80 1.15
C PHE A 54 -5.37 -3.12 0.65
N ILE A 55 -4.42 -3.21 1.58
CA ILE A 55 -3.03 -3.59 1.31
C ILE A 55 -2.85 -5.04 1.75
N ASP A 56 -2.77 -5.96 0.79
CA ASP A 56 -2.47 -7.37 1.05
C ASP A 56 -0.95 -7.59 1.11
N GLU A 57 -0.47 -8.63 1.79
CA GLU A 57 0.97 -8.96 1.88
C GLU A 57 1.88 -7.77 2.29
N ILE A 58 1.43 -6.94 3.23
CA ILE A 58 2.20 -5.78 3.72
C ILE A 58 3.52 -6.19 4.42
N ASP A 59 3.62 -7.42 4.88
CA ASP A 59 4.86 -8.00 5.40
C ASP A 59 5.96 -8.08 4.34
N ALA A 60 5.63 -8.12 3.05
CA ALA A 60 6.60 -8.05 1.96
C ALA A 60 7.38 -6.73 1.94
N ILE A 61 6.76 -5.61 2.34
CA ILE A 61 7.42 -4.30 2.47
C ILE A 61 7.98 -4.07 3.88
N GLY A 62 7.43 -4.77 4.87
CA GLY A 62 7.61 -4.53 6.29
C GLY A 62 8.71 -5.35 6.96
N THR A 63 9.69 -5.89 6.21
CA THR A 63 10.86 -6.51 6.84
C THR A 63 11.49 -5.49 7.79
N LYS A 64 11.56 -5.83 9.08
CA LYS A 64 12.18 -4.99 10.11
C LYS A 64 13.55 -4.57 9.59
N ARG A 65 13.83 -3.26 9.59
CA ARG A 65 15.17 -2.71 9.37
C ARG A 65 16.09 -3.17 10.52
N TYR A 66 16.49 -4.43 10.52
CA TYR A 66 17.67 -4.89 11.23
C TYR A 66 18.79 -4.88 10.20
N ASP A 67 19.61 -3.83 10.27
CA ASP A 67 20.97 -3.77 9.75
C ASP A 67 21.20 -4.31 8.34
N SER A 68 20.74 -3.57 7.34
CA SER A 68 21.35 -3.64 6.01
C SER A 68 21.64 -2.23 5.54
N ASN A 69 22.86 -1.82 5.89
CA ASN A 69 23.56 -0.59 5.56
C ASN A 69 23.64 -0.35 4.03
N SER A 70 22.52 -0.01 3.39
CA SER A 70 22.44 0.31 1.96
C SER A 70 21.41 1.41 1.68
N GLY A 71 21.87 2.66 1.75
CA GLY A 71 21.55 3.73 0.79
C GLY A 71 20.18 4.41 0.77
N GLY A 72 19.17 3.94 1.51
CA GLY A 72 17.79 4.46 1.41
C GLY A 72 17.38 5.51 2.45
N GLU A 73 18.21 5.84 3.44
CA GLU A 73 17.75 6.41 4.71
C GLU A 73 17.67 7.95 4.83
N LYS A 74 17.59 8.73 3.73
CA LYS A 74 17.71 10.19 3.84
C LYS A 74 16.45 11.05 3.68
N GLU A 75 15.24 10.49 3.65
CA GLU A 75 14.04 11.33 3.40
C GLU A 75 13.12 11.59 4.60
N VAL A 76 13.46 11.18 5.82
CA VAL A 76 12.69 11.57 7.03
C VAL A 76 13.57 12.31 8.02
N GLN A 77 14.21 13.39 7.54
CA GLN A 77 14.69 14.45 8.41
C GLN A 77 14.80 15.76 7.64
N ARG A 78 13.67 16.44 7.47
CA ARG A 78 13.54 17.91 7.46
C ARG A 78 12.07 18.31 7.41
#